data_AF-A0A3D1DFV7-F1
#
_entry.id   AF-A0A3D1DFV7-F1
#
_cell.length_a   1.000
_cell.length_b   1.000
_cell.length_c   1.000
_cell.angle_alpha   90.00
_cell.angle_beta   90.00
_cell.angle_gamma   90.00
#
_symmetry.space_group_name_H-M   'P 1'
#
loop_
_entity.id
_entity.type
_entity.pdbx_description
1 polymer ?
#
loop_
_entity_poly.entity_id
_entity_poly.type
_entity_poly.pdbx_seq_one_letter_code
_entity_poly.pdbx_strand_id
1 'polypeptide(L)' 'MTALPLFPTSVVGSMPRPAWVRRLINDDENIEDSDRVQWMDSAIRSVVALQEAAGLDVVTDGEWGRKSYIGVIA' A
#
# COMPACT_ATOMS: atom_id res chain seq x y z
N MET A 1 -12.21 4.02 -19.48
CA MET A 1 -10.91 3.38 -19.18
C MET A 1 -10.15 3.28 -20.48
N THR A 2 -8.90 3.74 -20.52
CA THR A 2 -8.00 3.55 -21.65
C THR A 2 -7.67 2.07 -21.81
N ALA A 3 -7.52 1.60 -23.05
CA ALA A 3 -7.07 0.24 -23.31
C ALA A 3 -5.61 0.07 -22.84
N LEU A 4 -5.30 -1.07 -22.23
CA LEU A 4 -3.93 -1.41 -21.80
C LEU A 4 -3.00 -1.60 -23.01
N PRO A 5 -1.69 -1.35 -22.86
CA PRO A 5 -0.71 -1.60 -23.91
C PRO A 5 -0.54 -3.10 -24.18
N LEU A 6 0.22 -3.45 -25.23
CA LEU A 6 0.46 -4.85 -25.63
C LEU A 6 1.14 -5.68 -24.53
N PHE A 7 2.01 -5.05 -23.74
CA PHE A 7 2.74 -5.68 -22.64
C PHE A 7 2.49 -4.89 -21.34
N PRO A 8 1.32 -5.07 -20.70
CA PRO A 8 0.98 -4.32 -19.50
C PRO A 8 1.85 -4.76 -18.32
N THR A 9 2.17 -3.80 -17.46
CA THR A 9 3.05 -3.94 -16.30
C THR A 9 2.29 -3.69 -15.00
N SER A 10 2.63 -4.47 -13.98
CA SER A 10 2.03 -4.39 -12.64
C SER A 10 2.95 -5.08 -11.62
N VAL A 11 2.58 -4.99 -10.34
CA VAL A 11 3.17 -5.76 -9.24
C VAL A 11 2.23 -6.88 -8.81
N VAL A 12 2.80 -7.97 -8.27
CA VAL A 12 2.02 -9.14 -7.85
C VAL A 12 1.23 -8.89 -6.56
N GLY A 13 1.75 -8.04 -5.67
CA GLY A 13 1.14 -7.81 -4.36
C GLY A 13 1.95 -6.85 -3.50
N SER A 14 2.39 -7.31 -2.33
CA SER A 14 2.97 -6.48 -1.28
C SER A 14 4.20 -5.68 -1.74
N MET A 15 4.22 -4.41 -1.38
CA MET A 15 5.36 -3.52 -1.60
C MET A 15 6.25 -3.44 -0.34
N PRO A 16 7.56 -3.21 -0.47
CA PRO A 16 8.45 -3.05 0.69
C PRO A 16 7.92 -1.96 1.63
N ARG A 17 7.74 -2.29 2.92
CA ARG A 17 7.19 -1.36 3.91
C ARG A 17 8.31 -0.52 4.56
N PRO A 18 8.34 0.81 4.36
CA PRO A 18 9.22 1.69 5.11
C PRO A 18 9.01 1.57 6.62
N ALA A 19 9.98 2.03 7.41
CA ALA A 19 9.93 1.92 8.87
C ALA A 19 8.68 2.60 9.47
N TRP A 20 8.26 3.74 8.91
CA TRP A 20 7.08 4.46 9.38
C TRP A 20 5.77 3.72 9.08
N VAL A 21 5.65 3.03 7.93
CA VAL A 21 4.48 2.16 7.64
C VAL A 21 4.43 0.97 8.60
N ARG A 22 5.59 0.37 8.89
CA ARG A 22 5.69 -0.72 9.89
C ARG A 22 5.26 -0.25 11.27
N ARG A 23 5.52 1.00 11.64
CA ARG A 23 5.06 1.60 12.89
C ARG A 23 3.53 1.76 12.92
N LEU A 24 2.94 2.23 11.82
CA LEU A 24 1.47 2.38 11.68
C LEU A 24 0.75 1.02 11.78
N ILE A 25 1.29 -0.01 11.13
CA ILE A 25 0.63 -1.31 11.00
C ILE A 25 0.77 -2.20 12.26
N ASN A 26 1.76 -1.93 13.12
CA ASN A 26 2.03 -2.73 14.31
C ASN A 26 1.33 -2.20 15.56
N ASP A 27 0.27 -1.40 15.41
CA ASP A 27 -0.54 -0.86 16.50
C ASP A 27 0.29 -0.11 17.57
N ASP A 28 1.17 0.80 17.14
CA ASP A 28 1.86 1.68 18.08
C ASP A 28 0.84 2.43 18.97
N GLU A 29 0.92 2.20 20.28
CA GLU A 29 0.03 2.73 21.31
C GLU A 29 0.08 4.27 21.40
N ASN A 30 1.11 4.90 20.85
CA ASN A 30 1.26 6.36 20.81
C ASN A 30 0.52 7.02 19.63
N ILE A 31 -0.27 6.25 18.88
CA ILE A 31 -0.99 6.72 17.69
C ILE A 31 -2.48 6.47 17.90
N GLU A 32 -3.25 7.56 17.96
CA GLU A 32 -4.71 7.51 18.00
C GLU A 32 -5.26 6.79 16.76
N ASP A 33 -6.37 6.07 16.91
CA ASP A 33 -6.92 5.26 15.81
C ASP A 33 -7.36 6.12 14.61
N SER A 34 -7.88 7.32 14.87
CA SER A 34 -8.21 8.28 13.80
C SER A 34 -6.98 8.69 12.99
N ASP A 35 -5.88 8.96 13.69
CA ASP A 35 -4.61 9.36 13.09
C ASP A 35 -4.01 8.19 12.32
N ARG A 36 -4.11 6.96 12.86
CA ARG A 36 -3.65 5.72 12.19
C ARG A 36 -4.33 5.54 10.84
N VAL A 37 -5.65 5.70 10.77
CA VAL A 37 -6.41 5.59 9.52
C VAL A 37 -5.98 6.66 8.52
N GLN A 38 -5.90 7.93 8.96
CA GLN A 38 -5.50 9.03 8.09
C GLN A 38 -4.07 8.88 7.56
N TRP A 39 -3.14 8.47 8.43
CA TRP A 39 -1.74 8.29 8.07
C TRP A 39 -1.55 7.06 7.17
N MET A 40 -2.33 5.99 7.36
CA MET A 40 -2.33 4.85 6.45
C MET A 40 -2.88 5.20 5.06
N ASP A 41 -3.93 6.02 4.95
CA ASP A 41 -4.42 6.52 3.65
C ASP A 41 -3.32 7.32 2.93
N SER A 42 -2.67 8.22 3.67
CA SER A 42 -1.51 8.98 3.17
C SER A 42 -0.37 8.06 2.74
N ALA A 43 -0.18 6.94 3.46
CA ALA A 43 0.83 5.96 3.13
C ALA A 43 0.56 5.27 1.80
N ILE A 44 -0.68 4.82 1.61
CA ILE A 44 -1.12 4.13 0.40
C ILE A 44 -0.99 5.07 -0.81
N ARG A 45 -1.36 6.35 -0.67
CA ARG A 45 -1.15 7.35 -1.74
C ARG A 45 0.32 7.47 -2.13
N SER A 46 1.25 7.37 -1.18
CA SER A 46 2.68 7.45 -1.49
C SER A 46 3.19 6.25 -2.30
N VAL A 47 2.72 5.03 -2.03
CA VAL A 47 3.13 3.84 -2.80
C VAL A 47 2.43 3.78 -4.16
N VAL A 48 1.23 4.33 -4.28
CA VAL A 48 0.56 4.54 -5.56
C VAL A 48 1.36 5.53 -6.41
N ALA A 49 1.71 6.69 -5.85
CA ALA A 49 2.51 7.69 -6.57
C ALA A 49 3.87 7.15 -7.02
N LEU A 50 4.51 6.29 -6.22
CA LEU A 50 5.75 5.59 -6.60
C LEU A 50 5.55 4.70 -7.84
N GLN A 51 4.46 3.93 -7.88
CA GLN A 51 4.14 3.04 -9.00
C GLN A 51 3.76 3.81 -10.26
N GLU A 52 2.99 4.90 -10.12
CA GLU A 52 2.67 5.80 -11.23
C GLU A 52 3.93 6.45 -11.81
N ALA A 53 4.83 6.93 -10.94
CA ALA A 53 6.11 7.51 -11.35
C ALA A 53 7.03 6.47 -12.03
N ALA A 54 6.91 5.19 -11.66
CA ALA A 54 7.61 4.08 -12.32
C ALA A 54 6.98 3.70 -13.68
N GLY A 55 5.79 4.22 -14.00
CA GLY A 55 5.09 3.96 -15.25
C GLY A 55 4.34 2.63 -15.30
N LEU A 56 3.89 2.09 -14.15
CA LEU A 56 3.06 0.89 -14.14
C LEU A 56 1.67 1.16 -14.73
N ASP A 57 1.16 0.20 -15.50
CA ASP A 57 -0.16 0.30 -16.13
C ASP A 57 -1.30 -0.03 -15.15
N VAL A 58 -1.03 -0.90 -14.19
CA VAL A 58 -1.95 -1.26 -13.11
C VAL A 58 -1.20 -1.13 -11.79
N VAL A 59 -1.74 -0.30 -10.89
CA VAL A 59 -1.16 -0.04 -9.57
C VAL A 59 -1.93 -0.76 -8.47
N THR A 60 -1.27 -1.03 -7.35
CA THR A 60 -1.87 -1.62 -6.14
C THR A 60 -1.67 -0.71 -4.93
N ASP A 61 -2.38 -1.00 -3.84
CA ASP A 61 -2.16 -0.36 -2.52
C ASP A 61 -0.89 -0.88 -1.81
N GLY A 62 -0.13 -1.77 -2.46
CA GLY A 62 1.06 -2.41 -1.90
C GLY A 62 0.78 -3.30 -0.70
N GLU A 63 -0.48 -3.64 -0.42
CA GLU A 63 -0.94 -4.40 0.74
C GLU A 63 -0.49 -3.82 2.09
N TRP A 64 -0.19 -2.52 2.16
CA TRP A 64 0.37 -1.89 3.37
C TRP A 64 -0.61 -1.84 4.55
N GLY A 65 -1.91 -2.02 4.32
CA GLY A 65 -2.92 -2.17 5.37
C GLY A 65 -2.99 -3.57 5.99
N ARG A 66 -2.26 -4.57 5.48
CA ARG A 66 -2.35 -5.97 5.92
C ARG A 66 -1.12 -6.39 6.75
N LYS A 67 -1.33 -6.85 7.99
CA LYS A 67 -0.24 -7.39 8.83
C LYS A 67 0.28 -8.72 8.30
N SER A 68 -0.63 -9.60 7.89
CA SER A 68 -0.35 -10.91 7.31
C SER A 68 -1.45 -11.30 6.33
N TYR A 69 -1.14 -12.17 5.38
CA TYR A 69 -2.16 -12.73 4.47
C TYR A 69 -3.17 -13.58 5.24
N ILE A 70 -2.70 -14.46 6.14
CA ILE A 70 -3.57 -15.35 6.91
C ILE A 70 -4.53 -14.59 7.83
N GLY A 71 -4.06 -13.51 8.48
CA GLY A 71 -4.88 -12.73 9.41
C GLY A 71 -5.96 -11.89 8.74
N VAL A 72 -6.01 -11.88 7.40
CA VAL A 72 -7.09 -11.23 6.62
C VAL A 72 -8.16 -12.25 6.21
N ILE A 73 -7.79 -13.51 6.00
CA ILE A 73 -8.69 -14.54 5.45
C ILE A 73 -9.18 -15.56 6.48
N ALA A 74 -8.58 -15.60 7.66
CA ALA A 74 -8.93 -16.47 8.78
C ALA A 74 -9.54 -15.64 9.91
#